data_AF-N1VJ05-F1
#
_entry.id   AF-N1VJ05-F1
#
_cell.length_a   1.000
_cell.length_b   1.000
_cell.length_c   1.000
_cell.angle_alpha   90.00
_cell.angle_beta   90.00
_cell.angle_gamma   90.00
#
_symmetry.space_group_name_H-M   'P 1'
#
loop_
_entity.id
_entity.type
_entity.pdbx_description
1 polymer ?
#
loop_
_entity_poly.entity_id
_entity_poly.type
_entity_poly.pdbx_seq_one_letter_code
_entity_poly.pdbx_strand_id
1 'polypeptide(L)'
;MKQRIIFICLFLVSLFGIDFLVFKKLQFILPNESPWNTNHFFNFLYEYERIRNLPKTKKRIIIVGSSVAYYSIDAGKLKESLQKDFSLDVDVFYLAYAGNSPLYVYLLLNWLDPLEPDLVVYPVNFIDYRLHRTYVMFPEGRNDSVEESLVVKDALTFTEAPQSLWVFPWETLREVGSSMDWDTWSRYVLSSGFSFYRYKDIYLQNLQNLMQHRFGRNTSYHAYAGVLIPEGINGLGWTGQQFSFFPTNKMKNKGFWVEVTSFLLAGKPCRMEISNGTSKQEILLKQEGWIRLHLDSKFFEDKKLITVKLERVWFANQATGAYLDYHFDPMGVRLEQTFGLDEARSGIQYERDPRTEDFRYLGMKDEDYRKYFQYRLLEGLEKRPGIGYLVALKLAKERIREESFRPYFHFRYLKKIADHFRERKVPFLLINNPENPISLDWYEDSRWYRDHLAYLQSLAGGSVTYWDIHRSLPMQGFSDFHHFTYVGMEQMNPIYAKRIGNLFPK
;
A
#
# COMPACT_ATOMS: atom_id res chain seq x y z
N MET A 1 -40.91 37.56 1.32
CA MET A 1 -40.68 36.19 0.80
C MET A 1 -39.50 36.12 -0.17
N LYS A 2 -39.46 36.91 -1.25
CA LYS A 2 -38.34 36.94 -2.22
C LYS A 2 -36.96 37.19 -1.58
N GLN A 3 -36.82 38.19 -0.70
CA GLN A 3 -35.56 38.48 -0.01
C GLN A 3 -35.09 37.31 0.89
N ARG A 4 -36.01 36.58 1.53
CA ARG A 4 -35.68 35.40 2.35
C ARG A 4 -35.20 34.24 1.47
N ILE A 5 -35.83 34.02 0.32
CA ILE A 5 -35.40 33.01 -0.66
C ILE A 5 -34.01 33.36 -1.21
N ILE A 6 -33.78 34.63 -1.58
CA ILE A 6 -32.45 35.10 -2.03
C ILE A 6 -31.41 34.87 -0.95
N PHE A 7 -31.70 35.21 0.30
CA PHE A 7 -30.77 35.00 1.42
C PHE A 7 -30.45 33.51 1.63
N ILE A 8 -31.46 32.63 1.58
CA ILE A 8 -31.25 31.17 1.68
C ILE A 8 -30.40 30.67 0.51
N CYS A 9 -30.67 31.11 -0.73
CA CYS A 9 -29.87 30.74 -1.89
C CYS A 9 -28.42 31.21 -1.76
N LEU A 10 -28.19 32.46 -1.31
CA LEU A 10 -26.85 33.00 -1.09
C LEU A 10 -26.11 32.25 0.01
N PHE A 11 -26.80 31.91 1.10
CA PHE A 11 -26.22 31.10 2.18
C PHE A 11 -25.81 29.72 1.67
N LEU A 12 -26.66 29.03 0.91
CA LEU A 12 -26.35 27.73 0.33
C LEU A 12 -25.17 27.83 -0.64
N VAL A 13 -25.18 28.79 -1.57
CA VAL A 13 -24.06 29.01 -2.51
C VAL A 13 -22.76 29.29 -1.75
N SER A 14 -22.81 30.09 -0.69
CA SER A 14 -21.63 30.39 0.13
C SER A 14 -21.14 29.15 0.87
N LEU A 15 -22.05 28.34 1.42
CA LEU A 15 -21.72 27.09 2.09
C LEU A 15 -21.01 26.11 1.14
N PHE A 16 -21.57 25.88 -0.06
CA PHE A 16 -20.95 25.03 -1.09
C PHE A 16 -19.63 25.61 -1.60
N GLY A 17 -19.53 26.94 -1.73
CA GLY A 17 -18.31 27.63 -2.15
C GLY A 17 -17.18 27.47 -1.14
N ILE A 18 -17.47 27.66 0.15
CA ILE A 18 -16.51 27.47 1.24
C ILE A 18 -16.10 25.99 1.34
N ASP A 19 -17.06 25.08 1.29
CA ASP A 19 -16.82 23.64 1.30
C ASP A 19 -15.86 23.21 0.19
N PHE A 20 -16.13 23.64 -1.05
CA PHE A 20 -15.28 23.39 -2.19
C PHE A 20 -13.88 24.00 -2.01
N LEU A 21 -13.80 25.27 -1.61
CA LEU A 21 -12.52 25.95 -1.47
C LEU A 21 -11.64 25.27 -0.40
N VAL A 22 -12.19 24.97 0.77
CA VAL A 22 -11.44 24.40 1.89
C VAL A 22 -11.09 22.94 1.61
N PHE A 23 -12.10 22.10 1.38
CA PHE A 23 -11.93 20.65 1.33
C PHE A 23 -11.60 20.12 -0.06
N LYS A 24 -11.72 20.89 -1.14
CA LYS A 24 -11.34 20.40 -2.48
C LYS A 24 -10.14 21.12 -3.08
N LYS A 25 -9.77 22.30 -2.57
CA LYS A 25 -8.60 23.06 -3.03
C LYS A 25 -7.53 23.20 -1.96
N LEU A 26 -7.82 23.90 -0.86
CA LEU A 26 -6.82 24.26 0.14
C LEU A 26 -6.19 23.06 0.83
N GLN A 27 -6.94 21.98 1.09
CA GLN A 27 -6.38 20.79 1.76
C GLN A 27 -5.21 20.15 1.00
N PHE A 28 -5.20 20.23 -0.34
CA PHE A 28 -4.15 19.64 -1.18
C PHE A 28 -2.91 20.54 -1.31
N ILE A 29 -2.95 21.75 -0.74
CA ILE A 29 -1.76 22.61 -0.59
C ILE A 29 -0.91 22.15 0.60
N LEU A 30 -1.53 21.50 1.60
CA LEU A 30 -0.80 20.95 2.74
C LEU A 30 0.13 19.83 2.27
N PRO A 31 1.39 19.78 2.78
CA PRO A 31 2.30 18.73 2.41
C PRO A 31 1.78 17.37 2.90
N ASN A 32 1.92 16.35 2.07
CA ASN A 32 1.64 14.97 2.44
C ASN A 32 2.91 14.35 3.06
N GLU A 33 3.10 14.60 4.36
CA GLU A 33 4.29 14.15 5.09
C GLU A 33 4.13 12.75 5.65
N SER A 34 5.20 11.95 5.56
CA SER A 34 5.20 10.54 5.96
C SER A 34 3.97 9.80 5.42
N PRO A 35 3.74 9.79 4.09
CA PRO A 35 2.49 9.33 3.48
C PRO A 35 2.10 7.90 3.87
N TRP A 36 3.06 7.05 4.22
CA TRP A 36 2.80 5.71 4.78
C TRP A 36 2.05 5.71 6.12
N ASN A 37 1.88 6.86 6.76
CA ASN A 37 1.14 7.08 7.99
C ASN A 37 -0.07 8.01 7.81
N THR A 38 -0.25 8.60 6.64
CA THR A 38 -1.48 9.31 6.28
C THR A 38 -2.47 8.32 5.65
N ASN A 39 -3.71 8.75 5.48
CA ASN A 39 -4.76 7.93 4.88
C ASN A 39 -4.37 7.49 3.45
N HIS A 40 -4.44 6.19 3.14
CA HIS A 40 -4.10 5.70 1.79
C HIS A 40 -4.95 6.33 0.68
N PHE A 41 -6.20 6.74 0.95
CA PHE A 41 -7.02 7.46 -0.01
C PHE A 41 -6.59 8.92 -0.17
N PHE A 42 -6.06 9.54 0.87
CA PHE A 42 -5.43 10.86 0.75
C PHE A 42 -4.20 10.79 -0.15
N ASN A 43 -3.34 9.80 0.05
CA ASN A 43 -2.17 9.58 -0.81
C ASN A 43 -2.54 9.44 -2.28
N PHE A 44 -3.58 8.64 -2.55
CA PHE A 44 -4.11 8.45 -3.89
C PHE A 44 -4.62 9.75 -4.51
N LEU A 45 -5.46 10.50 -3.77
CA LEU A 45 -6.02 11.77 -4.25
C LEU A 45 -4.93 12.84 -4.43
N TYR A 46 -3.99 12.90 -3.50
CA TYR A 46 -2.85 13.81 -3.55
C TYR A 46 -1.98 13.53 -4.78
N GLU A 47 -1.69 12.26 -5.06
CA GLU A 47 -0.93 11.85 -6.23
C GLU A 47 -1.67 12.16 -7.53
N TYR A 48 -2.97 11.86 -7.61
CA TYR A 48 -3.78 12.21 -8.76
C TYR A 48 -3.74 13.72 -9.05
N GLU A 49 -3.97 14.54 -8.03
CA GLU A 49 -3.90 16.00 -8.14
C GLU A 49 -2.49 16.48 -8.54
N ARG A 50 -1.44 15.86 -8.00
CA ARG A 50 -0.05 16.14 -8.38
C ARG A 50 0.17 15.86 -9.87
N ILE A 51 -0.15 14.65 -10.35
CA ILE A 51 0.05 14.25 -11.75
C ILE A 51 -0.76 15.13 -12.70
N ARG A 52 -2.02 15.41 -12.37
CA ARG A 52 -2.91 16.24 -13.21
C ARG A 52 -2.36 17.65 -13.42
N ASN A 53 -1.66 18.19 -12.44
CA ASN A 53 -1.06 19.54 -12.52
C ASN A 53 0.35 19.55 -13.11
N LEU A 54 0.97 18.38 -13.33
CA LEU A 54 2.27 18.30 -13.99
C LEU A 54 2.11 18.49 -15.51
N PRO A 55 2.91 19.36 -16.15
CA PRO A 55 2.96 19.44 -17.60
C PRO A 55 3.44 18.12 -18.22
N LYS A 56 2.82 17.68 -19.32
CA LYS A 56 3.29 16.51 -20.06
C LYS A 56 4.48 16.90 -20.95
N THR A 57 5.68 16.54 -20.51
CA THR A 57 6.93 16.75 -21.28
C THR A 57 7.53 15.44 -21.79
N LYS A 58 7.08 14.30 -21.26
CA LYS A 58 7.56 12.95 -21.57
C LYS A 58 6.38 12.01 -21.78
N LYS A 59 6.66 10.84 -22.35
CA LYS A 59 5.68 9.74 -22.40
C LYS A 59 5.31 9.33 -20.96
N ARG A 60 4.04 9.05 -20.71
CA ARG A 60 3.51 8.72 -19.38
C ARG A 60 3.05 7.27 -19.31
N ILE A 61 3.61 6.53 -18.37
CA ILE A 61 3.18 5.18 -17.99
C ILE A 61 2.41 5.30 -16.68
N ILE A 62 1.14 4.92 -16.68
CA ILE A 62 0.30 4.94 -15.48
C ILE A 62 0.07 3.50 -15.02
N ILE A 63 0.58 3.17 -13.84
CA ILE A 63 0.36 1.89 -13.19
C ILE A 63 -0.90 2.00 -12.35
N VAL A 64 -1.91 1.19 -12.66
CA VAL A 64 -3.18 1.13 -11.93
C VAL A 64 -3.34 -0.22 -11.25
N GLY A 65 -4.17 -0.27 -10.21
CA GLY A 65 -4.52 -1.51 -9.53
C GLY A 65 -4.37 -1.44 -8.02
N SER A 66 -4.37 -2.60 -7.38
CA SER A 66 -4.37 -2.73 -5.92
C SER A 66 -2.95 -2.65 -5.33
N SER A 67 -2.80 -3.09 -4.08
CA SER A 67 -1.49 -3.33 -3.49
C SER A 67 -0.64 -4.32 -4.31
N VAL A 68 -1.24 -5.20 -5.11
CA VAL A 68 -0.51 -6.03 -6.09
C VAL A 68 0.37 -5.16 -6.98
N ALA A 69 -0.18 -4.07 -7.54
CA ALA A 69 0.57 -3.18 -8.42
C ALA A 69 1.70 -2.45 -7.68
N TYR A 70 1.39 -1.91 -6.50
CA TYR A 70 2.35 -1.16 -5.69
C TYR A 70 3.52 -2.03 -5.18
N TYR A 71 3.26 -3.29 -4.81
CA TYR A 71 4.31 -4.17 -4.32
C TYR A 71 5.11 -4.84 -5.44
N SER A 72 4.55 -4.94 -6.65
CA SER A 72 5.19 -5.69 -7.75
C SER A 72 6.18 -4.86 -8.58
N ILE A 73 5.84 -3.61 -8.86
CA ILE A 73 6.63 -2.72 -9.72
C ILE A 73 7.24 -1.62 -8.85
N ASP A 74 8.45 -1.17 -9.18
CA ASP A 74 9.04 0.06 -8.64
C ASP A 74 9.14 1.09 -9.77
N ALA A 75 8.40 2.21 -9.67
CA ALA A 75 8.37 3.22 -10.72
C ALA A 75 9.73 3.85 -11.01
N GLY A 76 10.54 4.07 -9.97
CA GLY A 76 11.89 4.65 -10.11
C GLY A 76 12.81 3.70 -10.87
N LYS A 77 12.90 2.45 -10.42
CA LYS A 77 13.73 1.43 -11.08
C LYS A 77 13.22 1.10 -12.48
N LEU A 78 11.91 1.13 -12.70
CA LEU A 78 11.31 0.91 -14.01
C LEU A 78 11.73 2.02 -14.97
N LYS A 79 11.62 3.29 -14.55
CA LYS A 79 12.09 4.44 -15.32
C LYS A 79 13.57 4.33 -15.65
N GLU A 80 14.41 4.02 -14.66
CA GLU A 80 15.86 3.83 -14.86
C GLU A 80 16.16 2.72 -15.87
N SER A 81 15.49 1.57 -15.76
CA SER A 81 15.68 0.42 -16.65
C SER A 81 15.22 0.74 -18.08
N LEU A 82 14.07 1.41 -18.25
CA LEU A 82 13.57 1.80 -19.57
C LEU A 82 14.48 2.82 -20.25
N GLN A 83 15.02 3.78 -19.51
CA GLN A 83 15.99 4.73 -20.04
C GLN A 83 17.29 4.03 -20.44
N LYS A 84 17.82 3.16 -19.58
CA LYS A 84 19.11 2.49 -19.79
C LYS A 84 19.06 1.48 -20.93
N ASP A 85 18.04 0.62 -20.96
CA ASP A 85 18.01 -0.55 -21.85
C ASP A 85 17.24 -0.29 -23.15
N PHE A 86 16.36 0.72 -23.17
CA PHE A 86 15.49 1.04 -24.32
C PHE A 86 15.62 2.49 -24.81
N SER A 87 16.47 3.32 -24.19
CA SER A 87 16.58 4.76 -24.49
C SER A 87 15.23 5.48 -24.41
N LEU A 88 14.33 5.00 -23.54
CA LEU A 88 12.97 5.48 -23.42
C LEU A 88 12.84 6.40 -22.20
N ASP A 89 12.83 7.71 -22.44
CA ASP A 89 12.61 8.71 -21.40
C ASP A 89 11.12 8.88 -21.11
N VAL A 90 10.70 8.37 -19.95
CA VAL A 90 9.30 8.31 -19.52
C VAL A 90 9.13 8.85 -18.11
N ASP A 91 7.91 9.27 -17.82
CA ASP A 91 7.43 9.38 -16.45
C ASP A 91 6.54 8.18 -16.13
N VAL A 92 6.78 7.58 -14.96
CA VAL A 92 6.02 6.43 -14.46
C VAL A 92 5.33 6.87 -13.18
N PHE A 93 4.01 6.72 -13.14
CA PHE A 93 3.20 7.14 -12.01
C PHE A 93 2.28 6.02 -11.53
N TYR A 94 1.95 6.02 -10.23
CA TYR A 94 0.93 5.14 -9.69
C TYR A 94 -0.40 5.87 -9.57
N LEU A 95 -1.46 5.15 -9.93
CA LEU A 95 -2.80 5.38 -9.45
C LEU A 95 -3.33 4.07 -8.87
N ALA A 96 -2.73 3.70 -7.74
CA ALA A 96 -2.98 2.45 -7.04
C ALA A 96 -3.22 2.68 -5.54
N TYR A 97 -4.01 1.82 -4.92
CA TYR A 97 -4.21 1.79 -3.47
C TYR A 97 -4.71 0.40 -3.05
N ALA A 98 -4.58 0.06 -1.76
CA ALA A 98 -5.01 -1.24 -1.24
C ALA A 98 -6.52 -1.48 -1.52
N GLY A 99 -6.85 -2.62 -2.14
CA GLY A 99 -8.23 -2.97 -2.46
C GLY A 99 -8.81 -2.31 -3.72
N ASN A 100 -7.99 -1.67 -4.58
CA ASN A 100 -8.40 -1.14 -5.88
C ASN A 100 -8.64 -2.26 -6.93
N SER A 101 -9.70 -3.02 -6.69
CA SER A 101 -10.24 -4.09 -7.55
C SER A 101 -10.71 -3.56 -8.93
N PRO A 102 -11.00 -4.44 -9.91
CA PRO A 102 -11.41 -4.03 -11.25
C PRO A 102 -12.63 -3.10 -11.30
N LEU A 103 -13.56 -3.21 -10.34
CA LEU A 103 -14.68 -2.27 -10.25
C LEU A 103 -14.17 -0.84 -10.01
N TYR A 104 -13.26 -0.65 -9.06
CA TYR A 104 -12.78 0.69 -8.71
C TYR A 104 -11.83 1.25 -9.77
N VAL A 105 -11.02 0.41 -10.44
CA VAL A 105 -10.24 0.84 -11.62
C VAL A 105 -11.19 1.30 -12.74
N TYR A 106 -12.31 0.62 -12.96
CA TYR A 106 -13.32 1.06 -13.92
C TYR A 106 -13.93 2.42 -13.54
N LEU A 107 -14.23 2.64 -12.25
CA LEU A 107 -14.75 3.94 -11.78
C LEU A 107 -13.72 5.07 -11.93
N LEU A 108 -12.43 4.74 -11.99
CA LEU A 108 -11.33 5.70 -12.17
C LEU A 108 -11.14 6.14 -13.64
N LEU A 109 -11.70 5.44 -14.64
CA LEU A 109 -11.33 5.63 -16.05
C LEU A 109 -11.42 7.10 -16.53
N ASN A 110 -12.45 7.83 -16.14
CA ASN A 110 -12.60 9.25 -16.53
C ASN A 110 -11.52 10.17 -15.95
N TRP A 111 -10.82 9.73 -14.91
CA TRP A 111 -9.73 10.47 -14.29
C TRP A 111 -8.39 10.14 -14.93
N LEU A 112 -8.29 9.06 -15.72
CA LEU A 112 -7.07 8.74 -16.47
C LEU A 112 -6.92 9.64 -17.69
N ASP A 113 -8.03 10.02 -18.33
CA ASP A 113 -8.00 10.85 -19.55
C ASP A 113 -7.21 12.16 -19.38
N PRO A 114 -7.43 12.98 -18.33
CA PRO A 114 -6.68 14.23 -18.16
C PRO A 114 -5.19 14.04 -17.86
N LEU A 115 -4.75 12.81 -17.56
CA LEU A 115 -3.35 12.49 -17.30
C LEU A 115 -2.60 12.16 -18.59
N GLU A 116 -3.32 11.98 -19.70
CA GLU A 116 -2.78 11.69 -21.03
C GLU A 116 -1.79 10.50 -21.04
N PRO A 117 -2.20 9.30 -20.59
CA PRO A 117 -1.33 8.13 -20.56
C PRO A 117 -0.93 7.69 -21.98
N ASP A 118 0.34 7.36 -22.16
CA ASP A 118 0.84 6.68 -23.37
C ASP A 118 0.83 5.15 -23.20
N LEU A 119 0.77 4.67 -21.95
CA LEU A 119 0.54 3.28 -21.59
C LEU A 119 -0.10 3.21 -20.21
N VAL A 120 -1.13 2.37 -20.07
CA VAL A 120 -1.69 1.97 -18.77
C VAL A 120 -1.29 0.53 -18.47
N VAL A 121 -0.70 0.29 -17.30
CA VAL A 121 -0.26 -1.04 -16.85
C VAL A 121 -1.12 -1.48 -15.67
N TYR A 122 -1.74 -2.65 -15.78
CA TYR A 122 -2.61 -3.21 -14.75
C TYR A 122 -2.24 -4.65 -14.41
N PRO A 123 -1.39 -4.86 -13.39
CA PRO A 123 -1.17 -6.19 -12.83
C PRO A 123 -2.35 -6.61 -11.95
N VAL A 124 -2.77 -7.86 -12.11
CA VAL A 124 -3.88 -8.48 -11.35
C VAL A 124 -3.49 -9.85 -10.81
N ASN A 125 -4.00 -10.19 -9.63
CA ASN A 125 -3.94 -11.50 -9.00
C ASN A 125 -5.34 -11.96 -8.54
N PHE A 126 -5.46 -13.19 -8.03
CA PHE A 126 -6.71 -13.76 -7.51
C PHE A 126 -7.42 -12.85 -6.49
N ILE A 127 -6.66 -12.18 -5.61
CA ILE A 127 -7.19 -11.31 -4.57
C ILE A 127 -8.02 -10.15 -5.12
N ASP A 128 -7.67 -9.63 -6.30
CA ASP A 128 -8.29 -8.46 -6.90
C ASP A 128 -9.73 -8.74 -7.35
N TYR A 129 -10.05 -10.00 -7.62
CA TYR A 129 -11.40 -10.44 -7.99
C TYR A 129 -12.32 -10.62 -6.78
N ARG A 130 -11.80 -10.46 -5.55
CA ARG A 130 -12.55 -10.57 -4.29
C ARG A 130 -13.40 -11.83 -4.15
N LEU A 131 -13.05 -12.93 -4.82
CA LEU A 131 -13.83 -14.19 -4.83
C LEU A 131 -13.96 -14.83 -3.45
N HIS A 132 -13.02 -14.54 -2.54
CA HIS A 132 -13.07 -14.96 -1.15
C HIS A 132 -14.30 -14.40 -0.40
N ARG A 133 -14.85 -13.25 -0.83
CA ARG A 133 -16.01 -12.62 -0.18
C ARG A 133 -17.27 -13.47 -0.28
N THR A 134 -17.46 -14.17 -1.38
CA THR A 134 -18.57 -15.12 -1.57
C THR A 134 -18.61 -16.13 -0.42
N TYR A 135 -17.46 -16.71 -0.06
CA TYR A 135 -17.36 -17.71 1.00
C TYR A 135 -17.47 -17.11 2.41
N VAL A 136 -17.15 -15.83 2.59
CA VAL A 136 -17.35 -15.13 3.87
C VAL A 136 -18.84 -14.85 4.10
N MET A 137 -19.55 -14.38 3.07
CA MET A 137 -20.99 -14.11 3.15
C MET A 137 -21.81 -15.40 3.19
N PHE A 138 -21.40 -16.38 2.39
CA PHE A 138 -22.09 -17.65 2.20
C PHE A 138 -21.07 -18.78 2.41
N PRO A 139 -20.87 -19.25 3.66
CA PRO A 139 -19.90 -20.31 3.95
C PRO A 139 -20.06 -21.56 3.06
N GLU A 140 -21.28 -21.96 2.73
CA GLU A 140 -21.55 -23.10 1.82
C GLU A 140 -21.76 -22.68 0.35
N GLY A 141 -21.62 -21.38 0.05
CA GLY A 141 -21.82 -20.81 -1.28
C GLY A 141 -20.72 -21.17 -2.27
N ARG A 142 -20.97 -20.88 -3.55
CA ARG A 142 -20.03 -21.08 -4.66
C ARG A 142 -20.00 -19.83 -5.54
N ASN A 143 -18.82 -19.47 -6.05
CA ASN A 143 -18.67 -18.35 -6.98
C ASN A 143 -19.32 -18.63 -8.34
N ASP A 144 -19.44 -19.91 -8.75
CA ASP A 144 -20.11 -20.27 -9.99
C ASP A 144 -21.64 -20.10 -9.96
N SER A 145 -22.28 -20.22 -8.79
CA SER A 145 -23.73 -20.15 -8.63
C SER A 145 -24.26 -18.92 -7.89
N VAL A 146 -23.41 -18.16 -7.18
CA VAL A 146 -23.85 -17.00 -6.40
C VAL A 146 -24.58 -15.95 -7.26
N GLU A 147 -25.60 -15.32 -6.68
CA GLU A 147 -26.28 -14.19 -7.30
C GLU A 147 -25.37 -12.96 -7.30
N GLU A 148 -25.07 -12.44 -8.50
CA GLU A 148 -24.15 -11.31 -8.68
C GLU A 148 -24.61 -10.05 -7.93
N SER A 149 -25.93 -9.84 -7.80
CA SER A 149 -26.50 -8.68 -7.10
C SER A 149 -26.08 -8.61 -5.62
N LEU A 150 -25.91 -9.77 -4.97
CA LEU A 150 -25.50 -9.86 -3.57
C LEU A 150 -24.02 -9.49 -3.40
N VAL A 151 -23.18 -9.95 -4.32
CA VAL A 151 -21.74 -9.65 -4.32
C VAL A 151 -21.48 -8.18 -4.67
N VAL A 152 -22.25 -7.61 -5.60
CA VAL A 152 -22.22 -6.17 -5.89
C VAL A 152 -22.57 -5.37 -4.65
N LYS A 153 -23.65 -5.73 -3.94
CA LYS A 153 -24.06 -5.03 -2.71
C LYS A 153 -22.96 -5.09 -1.64
N ASP A 154 -22.36 -6.26 -1.40
CA ASP A 154 -21.25 -6.43 -0.46
C ASP A 154 -20.07 -5.51 -0.79
N ALA A 155 -19.65 -5.48 -2.06
CA ALA A 155 -18.56 -4.66 -2.55
C ALA A 155 -18.85 -3.14 -2.52
N LEU A 156 -20.05 -2.72 -2.16
CA LEU A 156 -20.46 -1.33 -2.03
C LEU A 156 -20.78 -0.94 -0.57
N THR A 157 -20.74 -1.89 0.36
CA THR A 157 -20.92 -1.61 1.78
C THR A 157 -19.77 -0.77 2.32
N PHE A 158 -20.08 0.20 3.19
CA PHE A 158 -19.07 1.12 3.74
C PHE A 158 -18.03 0.45 4.63
N THR A 159 -18.36 -0.70 5.21
CA THR A 159 -17.43 -1.49 6.02
C THR A 159 -16.28 -2.03 5.18
N GLU A 160 -16.57 -2.40 3.93
CA GLU A 160 -15.65 -3.17 3.08
C GLU A 160 -15.10 -2.35 1.91
N ALA A 161 -15.80 -1.29 1.53
CA ALA A 161 -15.51 -0.50 0.34
C ALA A 161 -15.65 1.02 0.56
N PRO A 162 -15.12 1.59 1.66
CA PRO A 162 -15.30 3.02 1.87
C PRO A 162 -14.63 3.88 0.77
N GLN A 163 -13.70 3.32 0.00
CA GLN A 163 -13.09 3.95 -1.17
C GLN A 163 -14.09 4.43 -2.23
N SER A 164 -15.17 3.69 -2.50
CA SER A 164 -16.15 4.14 -3.50
C SER A 164 -16.88 5.39 -3.00
N LEU A 165 -17.10 5.51 -1.69
CA LEU A 165 -17.69 6.70 -1.10
C LEU A 165 -16.72 7.89 -1.10
N TRP A 166 -15.45 7.67 -0.79
CA TRP A 166 -14.48 8.76 -0.58
C TRP A 166 -13.73 9.19 -1.83
N VAL A 167 -13.56 8.28 -2.80
CA VAL A 167 -12.75 8.52 -4.00
C VAL A 167 -13.62 8.67 -5.24
N PHE A 168 -14.68 7.87 -5.40
CA PHE A 168 -15.50 7.87 -6.62
C PHE A 168 -17.02 7.89 -6.35
N PRO A 169 -17.54 8.79 -5.48
CA PRO A 169 -18.94 8.69 -5.06
C PRO A 169 -19.92 8.88 -6.20
N TRP A 170 -19.62 9.82 -7.11
CA TRP A 170 -20.48 10.11 -8.24
C TRP A 170 -20.46 9.00 -9.29
N GLU A 171 -19.27 8.50 -9.61
CA GLU A 171 -19.09 7.40 -10.55
C GLU A 171 -19.76 6.13 -10.03
N THR A 172 -19.69 5.88 -8.73
CA THR A 172 -20.37 4.75 -8.07
C THR A 172 -21.89 4.88 -8.17
N LEU A 173 -22.46 6.05 -7.87
CA LEU A 173 -23.89 6.30 -8.05
C LEU A 173 -24.35 6.03 -9.48
N ARG A 174 -23.56 6.47 -10.46
CA ARG A 174 -23.91 6.30 -11.87
C ARG A 174 -23.90 4.83 -12.28
N GLU A 175 -22.93 4.05 -11.81
CA GLU A 175 -22.76 2.65 -12.21
C GLU A 175 -23.74 1.70 -11.50
N VAL A 176 -23.96 1.90 -10.19
CA VAL A 176 -24.67 0.93 -9.34
C VAL A 176 -25.72 1.55 -8.43
N GLY A 177 -25.97 2.86 -8.51
CA GLY A 177 -26.89 3.56 -7.62
C GLY A 177 -28.32 3.05 -7.65
N SER A 178 -28.78 2.49 -8.77
CA SER A 178 -30.12 1.87 -8.87
C SER A 178 -30.28 0.60 -8.05
N SER A 179 -29.18 -0.02 -7.61
CA SER A 179 -29.19 -1.24 -6.78
C SER A 179 -29.08 -0.96 -5.27
N MET A 180 -28.89 0.31 -4.90
CA MET A 180 -28.72 0.75 -3.51
C MET A 180 -30.07 0.99 -2.83
N ASP A 181 -30.11 0.77 -1.52
CA ASP A 181 -31.21 1.29 -0.70
C ASP A 181 -31.09 2.81 -0.52
N TRP A 182 -32.14 3.43 0.02
CA TRP A 182 -32.21 4.88 0.18
C TRP A 182 -31.13 5.43 1.12
N ASP A 183 -30.78 4.72 2.19
CA ASP A 183 -29.73 5.14 3.12
C ASP A 183 -28.37 5.20 2.41
N THR A 184 -27.97 4.11 1.76
CA THR A 184 -26.72 4.00 1.02
C THR A 184 -26.68 5.04 -0.10
N TRP A 185 -27.73 5.11 -0.92
CA TRP A 185 -27.83 6.06 -2.01
C TRP A 185 -27.68 7.52 -1.53
N SER A 186 -28.38 7.89 -0.45
CA SER A 186 -28.32 9.25 0.10
C SER A 186 -26.92 9.65 0.56
N ARG A 187 -26.16 8.73 1.16
CA ARG A 187 -24.78 8.97 1.60
C ARG A 187 -23.85 9.22 0.42
N TYR A 188 -23.99 8.46 -0.66
CA TYR A 188 -23.23 8.70 -1.87
C TYR A 188 -23.58 10.05 -2.52
N VAL A 189 -24.84 10.46 -2.49
CA VAL A 189 -25.26 11.80 -2.97
C VAL A 189 -24.63 12.90 -2.12
N LEU A 190 -24.67 12.76 -0.80
CA LEU A 190 -24.01 13.69 0.11
C LEU A 190 -22.50 13.74 -0.12
N SER A 191 -21.83 12.60 -0.30
CA SER A 191 -20.39 12.55 -0.60
C SER A 191 -20.05 13.12 -1.98
N SER A 192 -20.96 13.00 -2.95
CA SER A 192 -20.78 13.60 -4.28
C SER A 192 -20.93 15.12 -4.25
N GLY A 193 -21.87 15.64 -3.44
CA GLY A 193 -22.19 17.06 -3.39
C GLY A 193 -21.41 17.87 -2.36
N PHE A 194 -20.97 17.27 -1.25
CA PHE A 194 -20.38 17.98 -0.11
C PHE A 194 -19.00 17.42 0.25
N SER A 195 -17.97 18.20 -0.05
CA SER A 195 -16.56 17.83 0.07
C SER A 195 -16.13 17.60 1.52
N PHE A 196 -16.70 18.34 2.48
CA PHE A 196 -16.49 18.11 3.90
C PHE A 196 -16.96 16.72 4.32
N TYR A 197 -18.17 16.33 3.92
CA TYR A 197 -18.68 14.98 4.24
C TYR A 197 -17.73 13.91 3.70
N ARG A 198 -17.22 14.14 2.49
CA ARG A 198 -16.31 13.25 1.78
C ARG A 198 -14.90 13.19 2.38
N TYR A 199 -14.34 14.31 2.83
CA TYR A 199 -12.92 14.44 3.17
C TYR A 199 -12.61 14.79 4.63
N LYS A 200 -13.61 14.99 5.50
CA LYS A 200 -13.40 15.38 6.91
C LYS A 200 -12.38 14.51 7.65
N ASP A 201 -12.44 13.18 7.47
CA ASP A 201 -11.60 12.23 8.21
C ASP A 201 -10.17 12.23 7.65
N ILE A 202 -10.05 12.33 6.33
CA ILE A 202 -8.77 12.50 5.62
C ILE A 202 -8.08 13.79 6.06
N TYR A 203 -8.82 14.90 6.10
CA TYR A 203 -8.30 16.21 6.49
C TYR A 203 -7.79 16.21 7.93
N LEU A 204 -8.58 15.67 8.86
CA LEU A 204 -8.22 15.61 10.28
C LEU A 204 -6.95 14.77 10.50
N GLN A 205 -6.85 13.60 9.86
CA GLN A 205 -5.68 12.72 9.96
C GLN A 205 -4.42 13.40 9.41
N ASN A 206 -4.50 14.06 8.24
CA ASN A 206 -3.34 14.76 7.68
C ASN A 206 -2.86 15.90 8.58
N LEU A 207 -3.78 16.70 9.11
CA LEU A 207 -3.45 17.80 10.03
C LEU A 207 -2.82 17.28 11.33
N GLN A 208 -3.34 16.18 11.89
CA GLN A 208 -2.76 15.53 13.07
C GLN A 208 -1.33 15.05 12.81
N ASN A 209 -1.06 14.45 11.65
CA ASN A 209 0.29 14.02 11.28
C ASN A 209 1.25 15.21 11.18
N LEU A 210 0.85 16.29 10.50
CA LEU A 210 1.66 17.52 10.43
C LEU A 210 1.95 18.12 11.81
N MET A 211 0.95 18.18 12.67
CA MET A 211 1.10 18.65 14.05
C MET A 211 2.06 17.76 14.85
N GLN A 212 1.96 16.43 14.71
CA GLN A 212 2.88 15.50 15.36
C GLN A 212 4.31 15.69 14.85
N HIS A 213 4.54 15.79 13.54
CA HIS A 213 5.89 15.98 12.98
C HIS A 213 6.56 17.26 13.44
N ARG A 214 5.80 18.36 13.51
CA ARG A 214 6.33 19.69 13.82
C ARG A 214 6.46 19.95 15.31
N PHE A 215 5.53 19.45 16.12
CA PHE A 215 5.40 19.80 17.53
C PHE A 215 5.34 18.60 18.48
N GLY A 216 5.07 17.40 17.97
CA GLY A 216 4.94 16.16 18.73
C GLY A 216 6.24 15.39 18.89
N ARG A 217 6.11 14.15 19.38
CA ARG A 217 7.22 13.23 19.62
C ARG A 217 7.49 12.27 18.45
N ASN A 218 6.57 12.18 17.49
CA ASN A 218 6.63 11.21 16.39
C ASN A 218 6.67 9.75 16.85
N THR A 219 5.95 9.43 17.92
CA THR A 219 5.94 8.10 18.56
C THR A 219 4.69 7.28 18.26
N SER A 220 3.65 7.89 17.69
CA SER A 220 2.40 7.22 17.31
C SER A 220 2.30 7.16 15.80
N TYR A 221 2.72 6.04 15.21
CA TYR A 221 2.74 5.85 13.77
C TYR A 221 2.61 4.38 13.37
N HIS A 222 2.16 4.17 12.12
CA HIS A 222 1.98 2.87 11.47
C HIS A 222 3.15 2.47 10.57
N ALA A 223 3.92 3.44 10.08
CA ALA A 223 5.08 3.18 9.24
C ALA A 223 6.25 4.14 9.55
N TYR A 224 7.45 3.56 9.68
CA TYR A 224 8.70 4.29 9.81
C TYR A 224 9.00 5.08 8.53
N ALA A 225 9.37 6.34 8.68
CA ALA A 225 9.65 7.26 7.58
C ALA A 225 10.91 8.12 7.85
N GLY A 226 11.83 7.59 8.65
CA GLY A 226 13.09 8.24 8.99
C GLY A 226 14.17 7.97 7.94
N VAL A 227 15.42 8.18 8.33
CA VAL A 227 16.58 7.83 7.50
C VAL A 227 16.69 6.33 7.30
N LEU A 228 17.32 5.91 6.21
CA LEU A 228 17.71 4.52 6.04
C LEU A 228 18.68 4.10 7.16
N ILE A 229 18.40 2.98 7.80
CA ILE A 229 19.32 2.34 8.75
C ILE A 229 20.12 1.28 7.98
N PRO A 230 21.47 1.37 7.90
CA PRO A 230 22.28 0.46 7.11
C PRO A 230 22.12 -1.02 7.50
N GLU A 231 21.98 -1.30 8.80
CA GLU A 231 21.75 -2.65 9.33
C GLU A 231 20.31 -3.14 9.11
N GLY A 232 19.43 -2.29 8.58
CA GLY A 232 18.02 -2.56 8.38
C GLY A 232 17.14 -2.07 9.53
N ILE A 233 15.88 -1.79 9.19
CA ILE A 233 14.81 -1.46 10.13
C ILE A 233 13.49 -2.04 9.61
N ASN A 234 12.62 -2.48 10.50
CA ASN A 234 11.31 -2.98 10.07
C ASN A 234 10.33 -1.84 9.76
N GLY A 235 9.21 -2.15 9.09
CA GLY A 235 8.19 -1.17 8.74
C GLY A 235 7.63 -0.40 9.95
N LEU A 236 7.67 -0.97 11.15
CA LEU A 236 7.24 -0.32 12.39
C LEU A 236 8.36 0.47 13.08
N GLY A 237 9.59 0.47 12.57
CA GLY A 237 10.71 1.22 13.14
C GLY A 237 11.54 0.48 14.19
N TRP A 238 11.36 -0.83 14.34
CA TRP A 238 12.21 -1.66 15.21
C TRP A 238 13.56 -1.92 14.56
N THR A 239 14.62 -1.68 15.33
CA THR A 239 16.02 -1.95 14.97
C THR A 239 16.39 -3.41 15.25
N GLY A 240 17.57 -3.85 14.80
CA GLY A 240 18.19 -5.09 15.29
C GLY A 240 19.01 -4.86 16.59
N GLN A 241 20.00 -5.71 16.84
CA GLN A 241 20.94 -5.49 17.95
C GLN A 241 21.82 -4.26 17.74
N GLN A 242 22.10 -3.93 16.49
CA GLN A 242 22.93 -2.82 16.08
C GLN A 242 22.16 -1.97 15.07
N PHE A 243 22.32 -0.65 15.15
CA PHE A 243 21.85 0.29 14.13
C PHE A 243 22.79 1.49 14.05
N SER A 244 22.95 2.03 12.85
CA SER A 244 23.81 3.17 12.59
C SER A 244 23.07 4.32 11.92
N PHE A 245 23.48 5.56 12.24
CA PHE A 245 22.90 6.78 11.69
C PHE A 245 23.88 7.95 11.74
N PHE A 246 23.64 8.98 10.93
CA PHE A 246 24.38 10.23 10.99
C PHE A 246 23.74 11.22 11.99
N PRO A 247 24.55 11.94 12.78
CA PRO A 247 24.02 12.92 13.73
C PRO A 247 23.43 14.14 13.01
N THR A 248 22.29 14.64 13.50
CA THR A 248 21.62 15.83 12.96
C THR A 248 21.58 17.00 13.94
N ASN A 249 21.27 18.19 13.42
CA ASN A 249 21.07 19.38 14.27
C ASN A 249 19.85 19.20 15.18
N LYS A 250 18.77 18.59 14.69
CA LYS A 250 17.61 18.21 15.52
C LYS A 250 18.04 17.35 16.71
N MET A 251 18.86 16.32 16.49
CA MET A 251 19.35 15.44 17.57
C MET A 251 20.22 16.20 18.58
N LYS A 252 21.06 17.14 18.12
CA LYS A 252 21.88 17.98 19.01
C LYS A 252 21.02 18.83 19.95
N ASN A 253 20.00 19.48 19.39
CA ASN A 253 19.20 20.47 20.10
C ASN A 253 18.07 19.84 20.92
N LYS A 254 17.50 18.73 20.44
CA LYS A 254 16.30 18.11 21.00
C LYS A 254 16.51 16.66 21.44
N GLY A 255 17.67 16.04 21.24
CA GLY A 255 17.79 14.59 21.40
C GLY A 255 16.89 13.83 20.43
N PHE A 256 16.63 12.55 20.72
CA PHE A 256 15.73 11.69 19.96
C PHE A 256 15.03 10.70 20.89
N TRP A 257 13.88 10.17 20.45
CA TRP A 257 13.13 9.18 21.22
C TRP A 257 13.36 7.75 20.73
N VAL A 258 13.41 6.81 21.67
CA VAL A 258 13.39 5.37 21.40
C VAL A 258 12.35 4.67 22.29
N GLU A 259 11.66 3.67 21.74
CA GLU A 259 10.76 2.81 22.52
C GLU A 259 11.55 1.62 23.07
N VAL A 260 11.45 1.41 24.38
CA VAL A 260 12.03 0.26 25.09
C VAL A 260 10.88 -0.64 25.56
N THR A 261 10.95 -1.93 25.23
CA THR A 261 9.92 -2.90 25.63
C THR A 261 10.32 -3.62 26.93
N SER A 262 9.32 -4.14 27.64
CA SER A 262 9.51 -5.09 28.75
C SER A 262 10.38 -6.28 28.33
N PHE A 263 10.17 -6.76 27.11
CA PHE A 263 10.89 -7.91 26.54
C PHE A 263 12.37 -7.62 26.29
N LEU A 264 12.71 -6.38 25.89
CA LEU A 264 14.11 -5.95 25.76
C LEU A 264 14.80 -5.84 27.13
N LEU A 265 14.07 -5.45 28.17
CA LEU A 265 14.61 -5.40 29.54
C LEU A 265 14.73 -6.79 30.16
N ALA A 266 13.75 -7.67 29.94
CA ALA A 266 13.70 -9.01 30.51
C ALA A 266 13.96 -9.02 32.03
N GLY A 267 13.38 -8.04 32.75
CA GLY A 267 13.51 -7.90 34.20
C GLY A 267 14.81 -7.25 34.69
N LYS A 268 15.71 -6.81 33.80
CA LYS A 268 16.94 -6.09 34.16
C LYS A 268 17.26 -4.94 33.20
N PRO A 269 18.12 -3.99 33.60
CA PRO A 269 18.53 -2.95 32.67
C PRO A 269 19.25 -3.51 31.43
N CYS A 270 19.06 -2.86 30.28
CA CYS A 270 19.73 -3.18 29.02
C CYS A 270 20.79 -2.12 28.71
N ARG A 271 22.04 -2.53 28.53
CA ARG A 271 23.13 -1.63 28.16
C ARG A 271 23.07 -1.27 26.68
N MET A 272 23.22 0.01 26.38
CA MET A 272 23.30 0.55 25.02
C MET A 272 24.63 1.31 24.86
N GLU A 273 25.51 0.76 24.02
CA GLU A 273 26.81 1.35 23.70
C GLU A 273 26.70 2.17 22.42
N ILE A 274 27.21 3.39 22.44
CA ILE A 274 27.18 4.33 21.32
C ILE A 274 28.61 4.72 20.98
N SER A 275 29.00 4.62 19.71
CA SER A 275 30.33 5.04 19.26
C SER A 275 30.32 5.59 17.83
N ASN A 276 31.23 6.52 17.55
CA ASN A 276 31.56 6.98 16.20
C ASN A 276 33.04 6.69 15.84
N GLY A 277 33.65 5.72 16.54
CA GLY A 277 35.08 5.37 16.43
C GLY A 277 36.02 6.21 17.28
N THR A 278 35.72 7.49 17.53
CA THR A 278 36.55 8.39 18.36
C THR A 278 35.96 8.62 19.74
N SER A 279 34.64 8.78 19.80
CA SER A 279 33.86 8.97 21.03
C SER A 279 33.10 7.71 21.39
N LYS A 280 32.87 7.53 22.69
CA LYS A 280 32.07 6.45 23.26
C LYS A 280 31.17 7.00 24.34
N GLN A 281 29.93 6.53 24.35
CA GLN A 281 28.94 6.83 25.38
C GLN A 281 28.17 5.55 25.70
N GLU A 282 27.86 5.35 26.96
CA GLU A 282 27.05 4.23 27.41
C GLU A 282 25.77 4.75 28.06
N ILE A 283 24.64 4.17 27.69
CA ILE A 283 23.33 4.49 28.27
C ILE A 283 22.73 3.20 28.81
N LEU A 284 22.27 3.23 30.06
CA LEU A 284 21.60 2.12 30.70
C LEU A 284 20.08 2.30 30.63
N LEU A 285 19.41 1.50 29.82
CA LEU A 285 17.95 1.51 29.67
C LEU A 285 17.31 0.76 30.84
N LYS A 286 16.51 1.43 31.66
CA LYS A 286 15.96 0.88 32.92
C LYS A 286 14.44 0.76 32.97
N GLN A 287 13.73 1.45 32.07
CA GLN A 287 12.27 1.55 32.09
C GLN A 287 11.70 1.31 30.71
N GLU A 288 10.43 0.93 30.67
CA GLU A 288 9.69 0.68 29.43
C GLU A 288 9.07 1.97 28.87
N GLY A 289 8.70 1.92 27.59
CA GLY A 289 8.08 3.02 26.86
C GLY A 289 9.07 3.93 26.14
N TRP A 290 8.58 5.10 25.73
CA TRP A 290 9.37 6.07 24.99
C TRP A 290 10.31 6.85 25.90
N ILE A 291 11.62 6.69 25.67
CA ILE A 291 12.69 7.37 26.40
C ILE A 291 13.39 8.35 25.47
N ARG A 292 13.58 9.58 25.95
CA ARG A 292 14.37 10.59 25.25
C ARG A 292 15.85 10.41 25.58
N LEU A 293 16.67 10.37 24.53
CA LEU A 293 18.11 10.18 24.62
C LEU A 293 18.84 11.41 24.10
N HIS A 294 19.99 11.69 24.70
CA HIS A 294 20.89 12.77 24.32
C HIS A 294 22.30 12.21 24.10
N LEU A 295 22.92 12.62 23.00
CA LEU A 295 24.30 12.30 22.69
C LEU A 295 25.22 13.36 23.25
N ASP A 296 26.42 12.95 23.68
CA ASP A 296 27.46 13.90 24.08
C ASP A 296 27.82 14.84 22.92
N SER A 297 28.20 16.08 23.24
CA SER A 297 28.51 17.12 22.23
C SER A 297 29.58 16.68 21.22
N LYS A 298 30.51 15.82 21.65
CA LYS A 298 31.61 15.26 20.84
C LYS A 298 31.13 14.48 19.62
N PHE A 299 29.93 13.88 19.67
CA PHE A 299 29.35 13.17 18.54
C PHE A 299 28.97 14.10 17.37
N PHE A 300 28.87 15.41 17.62
CA PHE A 300 28.44 16.41 16.63
C PHE A 300 29.59 17.21 16.01
N GLU A 301 30.84 17.00 16.44
CA GLU A 301 32.01 17.74 15.94
C GLU A 301 32.40 17.30 14.53
N ASP A 302 32.58 15.99 14.31
CA ASP A 302 33.04 15.42 13.03
C ASP A 302 31.90 14.89 12.13
N LYS A 303 30.65 14.93 12.60
CA LYS A 303 29.46 14.33 11.93
C LYS A 303 29.69 12.92 11.36
N LYS A 304 30.51 12.11 12.04
CA LYS A 304 30.77 10.72 11.68
C LYS A 304 29.55 9.83 11.88
N LEU A 305 29.51 8.71 11.17
CA LEU A 305 28.51 7.67 11.38
C LEU A 305 28.57 7.19 12.85
N ILE A 306 27.41 7.21 13.51
CA ILE A 306 27.24 6.73 14.87
C ILE A 306 26.68 5.32 14.79
N THR A 307 27.31 4.39 15.49
CA THR A 307 26.82 3.02 15.68
C THR A 307 26.35 2.86 17.11
N VAL A 308 25.13 2.35 17.25
CA VAL A 308 24.53 1.96 18.52
C VAL A 308 24.48 0.44 18.60
N LYS A 309 24.95 -0.13 19.70
CA LYS A 309 24.91 -1.57 19.98
C LYS A 309 24.19 -1.83 21.29
N LEU A 310 23.12 -2.62 21.21
CA LEU A 310 22.37 -3.10 22.36
C LEU A 310 23.02 -4.38 22.91
N GLU A 311 23.01 -4.53 24.23
CA GLU A 311 23.49 -5.73 24.91
C GLU A 311 22.71 -6.98 24.49
N ARG A 312 21.41 -6.81 24.22
CA ARG A 312 20.50 -7.90 23.86
C ARG A 312 19.42 -7.43 22.88
N VAL A 313 18.68 -8.40 22.36
CA VAL A 313 17.48 -8.23 21.53
C VAL A 313 16.30 -8.97 22.17
N TRP A 314 15.10 -8.73 21.66
CA TRP A 314 13.88 -9.47 21.97
C TRP A 314 13.23 -10.01 20.69
N PHE A 315 12.25 -10.90 20.82
CA PHE A 315 11.59 -11.55 19.68
C PHE A 315 10.07 -11.43 19.79
N ALA A 316 9.42 -11.09 18.67
CA ALA A 316 7.98 -10.84 18.63
C ALA A 316 7.17 -12.09 19.00
N ASN A 317 7.64 -13.26 18.57
CA ASN A 317 6.96 -14.53 18.80
C ASN A 317 7.00 -15.00 20.26
N GLN A 318 7.82 -14.36 21.09
CA GLN A 318 7.92 -14.60 22.54
C GLN A 318 7.23 -13.51 23.36
N ALA A 319 6.71 -12.48 22.69
CA ALA A 319 6.07 -11.34 23.32
C ALA A 319 4.58 -11.56 23.58
N THR A 320 3.91 -10.54 24.14
CA THR A 320 2.47 -10.54 24.42
C THR A 320 1.84 -9.20 24.05
N GLY A 321 0.50 -9.17 23.99
CA GLY A 321 -0.25 -7.96 23.67
C GLY A 321 0.09 -7.40 22.28
N ALA A 322 0.26 -6.08 22.19
CA ALA A 322 0.55 -5.38 20.94
C ALA A 322 1.91 -5.71 20.31
N TYR A 323 2.80 -6.37 21.04
CA TYR A 323 4.15 -6.75 20.58
C TYR A 323 4.24 -8.18 20.05
N LEU A 324 3.20 -8.99 20.26
CA LEU A 324 3.15 -10.36 19.74
C LEU A 324 2.98 -10.32 18.22
N ASP A 325 3.97 -10.83 17.51
CA ASP A 325 3.88 -11.14 16.08
C ASP A 325 4.63 -12.44 15.78
N TYR A 326 4.28 -13.10 14.69
CA TYR A 326 4.68 -14.47 14.41
C TYR A 326 5.94 -14.51 13.57
N HIS A 327 7.00 -13.81 13.94
CA HIS A 327 8.27 -13.87 13.22
C HIS A 327 9.47 -14.09 14.14
N PHE A 328 10.56 -14.55 13.55
CA PHE A 328 11.81 -14.82 14.27
C PHE A 328 12.83 -13.68 14.21
N ASP A 329 12.48 -12.54 13.63
CA ASP A 329 13.41 -11.41 13.51
C ASP A 329 13.82 -10.89 14.89
N PRO A 330 15.14 -10.66 15.12
CA PRO A 330 15.63 -10.05 16.34
C PRO A 330 15.27 -8.56 16.35
N MET A 331 14.69 -8.10 17.45
CA MET A 331 14.30 -6.69 17.63
C MET A 331 15.05 -6.02 18.77
N GLY A 332 15.49 -4.80 18.54
CA GLY A 332 16.08 -3.90 19.51
C GLY A 332 15.07 -2.88 20.00
N VAL A 333 15.47 -1.61 19.99
CA VAL A 333 14.59 -0.47 20.29
C VAL A 333 13.79 -0.05 19.05
N ARG A 334 12.65 0.61 19.25
CA ARG A 334 11.92 1.28 18.16
C ARG A 334 12.36 2.72 18.05
N LEU A 335 12.55 3.23 16.83
CA LEU A 335 12.89 4.63 16.60
C LEU A 335 11.64 5.50 16.44
N GLU A 336 11.72 6.81 16.66
CA GLU A 336 10.63 7.73 16.28
C GLU A 336 10.42 7.73 14.75
N GLN A 337 9.23 8.10 14.29
CA GLN A 337 8.83 7.95 12.89
C GLN A 337 9.79 8.60 11.90
N THR A 338 10.22 9.83 12.18
CA THR A 338 11.10 10.65 11.33
C THR A 338 12.52 10.72 11.88
N PHE A 339 12.95 9.63 12.53
CA PHE A 339 14.28 9.53 13.13
C PHE A 339 15.38 9.87 12.13
N GLY A 340 16.38 10.63 12.57
CA GLY A 340 17.52 11.03 11.74
C GLY A 340 17.21 12.10 10.70
N LEU A 341 16.00 12.65 10.66
CA LEU A 341 15.64 13.73 9.74
C LEU A 341 15.51 15.07 10.48
N ASP A 342 16.00 16.15 9.86
CA ASP A 342 15.72 17.51 10.32
C ASP A 342 14.28 17.94 9.94
N GLU A 343 13.77 17.47 8.81
CA GLU A 343 12.38 17.68 8.34
C GLU A 343 11.76 16.36 7.84
N ALA A 344 10.44 16.20 8.03
CA ALA A 344 9.74 15.00 7.59
C ALA A 344 9.74 14.88 6.05
N ARG A 345 9.92 13.67 5.51
CA ARG A 345 9.83 13.43 4.06
C ARG A 345 8.41 13.67 3.56
N SER A 346 8.29 14.30 2.38
CA SER A 346 7.02 14.51 1.68
C SER A 346 7.12 14.04 0.23
N GLY A 347 5.98 13.72 -0.39
CA GLY A 347 5.93 13.31 -1.80
C GLY A 347 6.37 11.87 -2.09
N ILE A 348 6.53 11.04 -1.07
CA ILE A 348 7.07 9.67 -1.16
C ILE A 348 5.98 8.58 -1.10
N GLN A 349 4.71 8.91 -1.37
CA GLN A 349 3.55 8.01 -1.17
C GLN A 349 3.59 6.69 -1.95
N TYR A 350 4.44 6.60 -2.97
CA TYR A 350 4.66 5.40 -3.77
C TYR A 350 6.15 5.03 -3.88
N GLU A 351 6.99 5.61 -3.02
CA GLU A 351 8.37 5.14 -2.85
C GLU A 351 8.38 4.04 -1.79
N ARG A 352 8.95 2.90 -2.15
CA ARG A 352 9.16 1.78 -1.25
C ARG A 352 10.61 1.78 -0.80
N ASP A 353 10.83 1.87 0.51
CA ASP A 353 12.14 1.62 1.09
C ASP A 353 12.26 0.14 1.49
N PRO A 354 13.46 -0.47 1.37
CA PRO A 354 13.68 -1.83 1.83
C PRO A 354 13.54 -1.90 3.36
N ARG A 355 12.84 -2.93 3.85
CA ARG A 355 12.66 -3.21 5.28
C ARG A 355 13.26 -4.56 5.66
N THR A 356 13.57 -4.77 6.94
CA THR A 356 14.12 -6.04 7.42
C THR A 356 13.24 -7.24 7.08
N GLU A 357 11.92 -7.06 7.11
CA GLU A 357 10.96 -8.11 6.72
C GLU A 357 11.09 -8.53 5.25
N ASP A 358 11.59 -7.67 4.36
CA ASP A 358 11.79 -7.98 2.94
C ASP A 358 12.96 -8.95 2.71
N PHE A 359 13.95 -8.96 3.59
CA PHE A 359 15.15 -9.80 3.48
C PHE A 359 15.03 -11.11 4.24
N ARG A 360 13.95 -11.30 5.01
CA ARG A 360 13.77 -12.45 5.90
C ARG A 360 13.86 -13.80 5.20
N TYR A 361 13.47 -13.87 3.94
CA TYR A 361 13.45 -15.12 3.16
C TYR A 361 14.71 -15.32 2.31
N LEU A 362 15.65 -14.37 2.34
CA LEU A 362 16.85 -14.43 1.53
C LEU A 362 17.71 -15.64 1.93
N GLY A 363 17.98 -16.53 0.97
CA GLY A 363 18.74 -17.76 1.20
C GLY A 363 17.97 -18.88 1.93
N MET A 364 16.68 -18.69 2.20
CA MET A 364 15.83 -19.71 2.82
C MET A 364 15.49 -20.83 1.82
N LYS A 365 15.68 -22.09 2.23
CA LYS A 365 15.29 -23.25 1.42
C LYS A 365 13.76 -23.33 1.28
N ASP A 366 13.27 -23.92 0.20
CA ASP A 366 11.84 -24.05 -0.08
C ASP A 366 11.07 -24.74 1.05
N GLU A 367 11.61 -25.82 1.62
CA GLU A 367 10.98 -26.54 2.74
C GLU A 367 10.83 -25.66 3.99
N ASP A 368 11.87 -24.88 4.30
CA ASP A 368 11.87 -23.97 5.44
C ASP A 368 10.92 -22.80 5.21
N TYR A 369 10.90 -22.26 3.99
CA TYR A 369 9.95 -21.23 3.59
C TYR A 369 8.51 -21.73 3.70
N ARG A 370 8.20 -22.94 3.22
CA ARG A 370 6.85 -23.52 3.32
C ARG A 370 6.40 -23.65 4.78
N LYS A 371 7.26 -24.15 5.68
CA LYS A 371 6.95 -24.22 7.13
C LYS A 371 6.73 -22.83 7.71
N TYR A 372 7.63 -21.91 7.39
CA TYR A 372 7.59 -20.56 7.93
C TYR A 372 6.40 -19.73 7.42
N PHE A 373 5.99 -19.96 6.18
CA PHE A 373 4.79 -19.39 5.57
C PHE A 373 3.52 -19.80 6.33
N GLN A 374 3.38 -21.10 6.64
CA GLN A 374 2.25 -21.61 7.43
C GLN A 374 2.22 -20.95 8.82
N TYR A 375 3.36 -20.94 9.51
CA TYR A 375 3.52 -20.28 10.80
C TYR A 375 3.17 -18.79 10.76
N ARG A 376 3.67 -18.06 9.75
CA ARG A 376 3.44 -16.61 9.62
C ARG A 376 2.00 -16.26 9.32
N LEU A 377 1.35 -16.98 8.41
CA LEU A 377 0.14 -16.49 7.75
C LEU A 377 -1.12 -17.25 8.15
N LEU A 378 -0.99 -18.47 8.67
CA LEU A 378 -2.12 -19.40 8.83
C LEU A 378 -2.26 -19.95 10.25
N GLU A 379 -1.20 -19.95 11.05
CA GLU A 379 -1.26 -20.38 12.44
C GLU A 379 -1.73 -19.29 13.42
N GLY A 380 -2.39 -19.73 14.49
CA GLY A 380 -2.77 -18.89 15.63
C GLY A 380 -3.96 -17.96 15.39
N LEU A 381 -4.90 -18.33 14.50
CA LEU A 381 -6.09 -17.52 14.18
C LEU A 381 -6.87 -17.10 15.43
N GLU A 382 -6.98 -17.99 16.42
CA GLU A 382 -7.66 -17.76 17.69
C GLU A 382 -7.01 -16.64 18.54
N LYS A 383 -5.72 -16.37 18.31
CA LYS A 383 -4.95 -15.29 18.95
C LYS A 383 -4.71 -14.11 18.03
N ARG A 384 -5.12 -14.19 16.76
CA ARG A 384 -4.80 -13.24 15.68
C ARG A 384 -6.04 -12.99 14.81
N PRO A 385 -7.06 -12.26 15.32
CA PRO A 385 -8.24 -11.97 14.50
C PRO A 385 -7.90 -11.27 13.17
N GLY A 386 -6.79 -10.53 13.12
CA GLY A 386 -6.32 -9.84 11.91
C GLY A 386 -5.89 -10.75 10.75
N ILE A 387 -5.59 -12.04 10.97
CA ILE A 387 -5.28 -12.97 9.86
C ILE A 387 -6.51 -13.70 9.31
N GLY A 388 -7.71 -13.42 9.82
CA GLY A 388 -8.94 -14.07 9.37
C GLY A 388 -9.15 -13.96 7.85
N TYR A 389 -8.77 -12.83 7.26
CA TYR A 389 -8.84 -12.65 5.80
C TYR A 389 -7.87 -13.57 5.05
N LEU A 390 -6.67 -13.83 5.58
CA LEU A 390 -5.67 -14.72 4.96
C LEU A 390 -6.18 -16.16 4.96
N VAL A 391 -6.79 -16.59 6.07
CA VAL A 391 -7.43 -17.91 6.18
C VAL A 391 -8.60 -18.03 5.20
N ALA A 392 -9.46 -17.01 5.13
CA ALA A 392 -10.55 -16.97 4.15
C ALA A 392 -10.04 -17.03 2.71
N LEU A 393 -8.93 -16.34 2.41
CA LEU A 393 -8.31 -16.36 1.08
C LEU A 393 -7.73 -17.74 0.74
N LYS A 394 -7.09 -18.41 1.69
CA LYS A 394 -6.64 -19.81 1.52
C LYS A 394 -7.81 -20.71 1.16
N LEU A 395 -8.85 -20.70 1.99
CA LEU A 395 -10.04 -21.54 1.78
C LEU A 395 -10.71 -21.24 0.43
N ALA A 396 -10.75 -19.96 0.04
CA ALA A 396 -11.30 -19.56 -1.25
C ALA A 396 -10.52 -20.16 -2.42
N LYS A 397 -9.20 -20.11 -2.37
CA LYS A 397 -8.33 -20.69 -3.41
C LYS A 397 -8.43 -22.22 -3.45
N GLU A 398 -8.50 -22.89 -2.32
CA GLU A 398 -8.68 -24.35 -2.30
C GLU A 398 -10.04 -24.77 -2.88
N ARG A 399 -11.10 -24.01 -2.57
CA ARG A 399 -12.47 -24.32 -3.04
C ARG A 399 -12.69 -24.01 -4.51
N ILE A 400 -12.15 -22.90 -5.01
CA ILE A 400 -12.37 -22.47 -6.41
C ILE A 400 -11.88 -23.50 -7.42
N ARG A 401 -10.93 -24.36 -7.02
CA ARG A 401 -10.42 -25.49 -7.80
C ARG A 401 -11.54 -26.40 -8.33
N GLU A 402 -12.59 -26.60 -7.54
CA GLU A 402 -13.71 -27.50 -7.80
C GLU A 402 -14.94 -26.77 -8.39
N GLU A 403 -14.76 -25.52 -8.84
CA GLU A 403 -15.82 -24.70 -9.41
C GLU A 403 -15.63 -24.46 -10.91
N SER A 404 -16.73 -24.13 -11.60
CA SER A 404 -16.64 -23.70 -12.99
C SER A 404 -16.26 -22.22 -13.05
N PHE A 405 -15.41 -21.83 -14.00
CA PHE A 405 -15.13 -20.42 -14.20
C PHE A 405 -16.38 -19.69 -14.72
N ARG A 406 -16.72 -18.59 -14.06
CA ARG A 406 -17.81 -17.70 -14.45
C ARG A 406 -17.29 -16.25 -14.43
N PRO A 407 -17.25 -15.53 -15.56
CA PRO A 407 -16.76 -14.15 -15.60
C PRO A 407 -17.84 -13.16 -15.12
N TYR A 408 -18.23 -13.23 -13.86
CA TYR A 408 -19.19 -12.31 -13.25
C TYR A 408 -18.50 -11.17 -12.51
N PHE A 409 -19.26 -10.12 -12.19
CA PHE A 409 -18.84 -8.99 -11.36
C PHE A 409 -17.50 -8.35 -11.78
N HIS A 410 -16.42 -8.51 -10.99
CA HIS A 410 -15.11 -7.91 -11.25
C HIS A 410 -14.53 -8.29 -12.62
N PHE A 411 -14.78 -9.50 -13.11
CA PHE A 411 -14.37 -9.89 -14.45
C PHE A 411 -15.09 -9.05 -15.52
N ARG A 412 -16.40 -8.80 -15.37
CA ARG A 412 -17.13 -7.92 -16.30
C ARG A 412 -16.55 -6.51 -16.35
N TYR A 413 -16.07 -5.99 -15.22
CA TYR A 413 -15.38 -4.70 -15.17
C TYR A 413 -14.01 -4.74 -15.84
N LEU A 414 -13.24 -5.83 -15.74
CA LEU A 414 -12.03 -6.00 -16.56
C LEU A 414 -12.33 -5.91 -18.05
N LYS A 415 -13.42 -6.55 -18.51
CA LYS A 415 -13.83 -6.41 -19.91
C LYS A 415 -14.16 -4.96 -20.27
N LYS A 416 -14.94 -4.25 -19.44
CA LYS A 416 -15.26 -2.83 -19.67
C LYS A 416 -14.01 -1.94 -19.72
N ILE A 417 -13.02 -2.21 -18.87
CA ILE A 417 -11.73 -1.50 -18.88
C ILE A 417 -10.98 -1.76 -20.18
N ALA A 418 -10.86 -3.03 -20.59
CA ALA A 418 -10.22 -3.38 -21.86
C ALA A 418 -10.92 -2.73 -23.05
N ASP A 419 -12.24 -2.77 -23.09
CA ASP A 419 -13.05 -2.13 -24.14
C ASP A 419 -12.82 -0.60 -24.19
N HIS A 420 -12.81 0.06 -23.03
CA HIS A 420 -12.54 1.51 -22.93
C HIS A 420 -11.21 1.90 -23.58
N PHE A 421 -10.12 1.20 -23.25
CA PHE A 421 -8.81 1.51 -23.81
C PHE A 421 -8.72 1.15 -25.30
N ARG A 422 -9.40 0.07 -25.73
CA ARG A 422 -9.47 -0.33 -27.13
C ARG A 422 -10.18 0.70 -28.00
N GLU A 423 -11.34 1.19 -27.56
CA GLU A 423 -12.14 2.19 -28.25
C GLU A 423 -11.37 3.51 -28.42
N ARG A 424 -10.60 3.88 -27.40
CA ARG A 424 -9.78 5.11 -27.37
C ARG A 424 -8.40 4.94 -28.00
N LYS A 425 -8.03 3.74 -28.41
CA LYS A 425 -6.71 3.38 -28.95
C LYS A 425 -5.55 3.76 -28.03
N VAL A 426 -5.77 3.74 -26.72
CA VAL A 426 -4.73 3.96 -25.71
C VAL A 426 -4.13 2.59 -25.37
N PRO A 427 -2.80 2.42 -25.41
CA PRO A 427 -2.16 1.17 -25.04
C PRO A 427 -2.47 0.76 -23.60
N PHE A 428 -2.92 -0.48 -23.43
CA PHE A 428 -3.26 -1.06 -22.13
C PHE A 428 -2.62 -2.44 -21.99
N LEU A 429 -1.80 -2.61 -20.95
CA LEU A 429 -1.14 -3.86 -20.61
C LEU A 429 -1.80 -4.48 -19.38
N LEU A 430 -2.57 -5.54 -19.58
CA LEU A 430 -3.12 -6.39 -18.53
C LEU A 430 -2.14 -7.52 -18.22
N ILE A 431 -1.75 -7.67 -16.95
CA ILE A 431 -0.77 -8.67 -16.54
C ILE A 431 -1.43 -9.63 -15.54
N ASN A 432 -1.46 -10.94 -15.85
CA ASN A 432 -1.67 -11.96 -14.83
C ASN A 432 -0.35 -12.11 -14.06
N ASN A 433 -0.31 -11.42 -12.92
CA ASN A 433 0.91 -11.11 -12.20
C ASN A 433 1.35 -12.31 -11.34
N PRO A 434 2.65 -12.44 -10.99
CA PRO A 434 3.13 -13.55 -10.18
C PRO A 434 2.34 -13.73 -8.90
N GLU A 435 2.05 -14.99 -8.57
CA GLU A 435 1.45 -15.37 -7.29
C GLU A 435 2.40 -16.31 -6.56
N ASN A 436 2.38 -16.30 -5.22
CA ASN A 436 3.22 -17.19 -4.45
C ASN A 436 2.97 -18.64 -4.87
N PRO A 437 4.00 -19.40 -5.31
CA PRO A 437 3.85 -20.78 -5.75
C PRO A 437 3.08 -21.65 -4.75
N ILE A 438 3.25 -21.46 -3.44
CA ILE A 438 2.50 -22.22 -2.43
C ILE A 438 0.99 -22.09 -2.62
N SER A 439 0.49 -20.87 -2.81
CA SER A 439 -0.96 -20.65 -2.92
C SER A 439 -1.50 -20.88 -4.31
N LEU A 440 -0.67 -20.65 -5.32
CA LEU A 440 -1.00 -20.92 -6.71
C LEU A 440 -1.21 -22.43 -6.94
N ASP A 441 -0.33 -23.27 -6.37
CA ASP A 441 -0.40 -24.74 -6.45
C ASP A 441 -1.76 -25.30 -5.96
N TRP A 442 -2.50 -24.56 -5.13
CA TRP A 442 -3.82 -24.99 -4.64
C TRP A 442 -4.87 -25.10 -5.75
N TYR A 443 -4.77 -24.29 -6.81
CA TYR A 443 -5.84 -24.18 -7.82
C TYR A 443 -5.36 -24.04 -9.25
N GLU A 444 -4.07 -23.88 -9.53
CA GLU A 444 -3.56 -23.68 -10.89
C GLU A 444 -3.90 -24.81 -11.86
N ASP A 445 -3.81 -26.07 -11.41
CA ASP A 445 -4.13 -27.24 -12.23
C ASP A 445 -5.64 -27.46 -12.44
N SER A 446 -6.48 -26.57 -11.91
CA SER A 446 -7.93 -26.67 -12.03
C SER A 446 -8.45 -26.34 -13.42
N ARG A 447 -9.67 -26.78 -13.71
CA ARG A 447 -10.42 -26.27 -14.85
C ARG A 447 -10.68 -24.77 -14.72
N TRP A 448 -11.01 -24.31 -13.51
CA TRP A 448 -11.29 -22.92 -13.23
C TRP A 448 -10.14 -21.99 -13.66
N TYR A 449 -8.90 -22.31 -13.29
CA TYR A 449 -7.75 -21.45 -13.59
C TYR A 449 -7.46 -21.39 -15.08
N ARG A 450 -7.51 -22.52 -15.78
CA ARG A 450 -7.37 -22.56 -17.23
C ARG A 450 -8.40 -21.70 -17.94
N ASP A 451 -9.67 -21.80 -17.54
CA ASP A 451 -10.77 -21.03 -18.12
C ASP A 451 -10.64 -19.53 -17.76
N HIS A 452 -10.12 -19.20 -16.57
CA HIS A 452 -9.74 -17.84 -16.15
C HIS A 452 -8.63 -17.25 -17.03
N LEU A 453 -7.54 -17.97 -17.29
CA LEU A 453 -6.48 -17.53 -18.19
C LEU A 453 -7.00 -17.33 -19.62
N ALA A 454 -7.82 -18.26 -20.11
CA ALA A 454 -8.47 -18.14 -21.41
C ALA A 454 -9.35 -16.88 -21.50
N TYR A 455 -10.08 -16.57 -20.43
CA TYR A 455 -10.85 -15.34 -20.32
C TYR A 455 -9.96 -14.09 -20.38
N LEU A 456 -8.89 -14.00 -19.58
CA LEU A 456 -7.98 -12.85 -19.62
C LEU A 456 -7.33 -12.67 -21.00
N GLN A 457 -6.89 -13.77 -21.62
CA GLN A 457 -6.34 -13.78 -22.98
C GLN A 457 -7.35 -13.29 -24.01
N SER A 458 -8.64 -13.62 -23.84
CA SER A 458 -9.71 -13.17 -24.74
C SER A 458 -9.96 -11.65 -24.72
N LEU A 459 -9.49 -10.95 -23.67
CA LEU A 459 -9.58 -9.49 -23.59
C LEU A 459 -8.55 -8.78 -24.48
N ALA A 460 -7.50 -9.48 -24.93
CA ALA A 460 -6.46 -8.93 -25.78
C ALA A 460 -6.96 -8.61 -27.20
N GLY A 461 -6.34 -7.61 -27.84
CA GLY A 461 -6.64 -7.18 -29.20
C GLY A 461 -6.75 -5.66 -29.33
N GLY A 462 -6.38 -5.13 -30.50
CA GLY A 462 -6.26 -3.69 -30.71
C GLY A 462 -5.13 -3.10 -29.87
N SER A 463 -5.43 -2.08 -29.06
CA SER A 463 -4.47 -1.47 -28.13
C SER A 463 -4.34 -2.23 -26.79
N VAL A 464 -5.09 -3.32 -26.59
CA VAL A 464 -5.04 -4.12 -25.36
C VAL A 464 -4.10 -5.31 -25.54
N THR A 465 -3.11 -5.40 -24.66
CA THR A 465 -2.17 -6.52 -24.58
C THR A 465 -2.38 -7.28 -23.28
N TYR A 466 -2.50 -8.60 -23.37
CA TYR A 466 -2.44 -9.49 -22.22
C TYR A 466 -1.04 -10.09 -22.08
N TRP A 467 -0.60 -10.31 -20.84
CA TRP A 467 0.65 -10.99 -20.53
C TRP A 467 0.51 -11.85 -19.29
N ASP A 468 0.81 -13.13 -19.43
CA ASP A 468 0.81 -14.08 -18.33
C ASP A 468 2.22 -14.37 -17.84
N ILE A 469 2.45 -14.15 -16.54
CA ILE A 469 3.75 -14.39 -15.86
C ILE A 469 3.57 -14.95 -14.45
N HIS A 470 2.44 -15.60 -14.16
CA HIS A 470 2.08 -16.04 -12.81
C HIS A 470 3.15 -16.86 -12.06
N ARG A 471 4.08 -17.54 -12.76
CA ARG A 471 5.19 -18.33 -12.17
C ARG A 471 6.59 -17.70 -12.28
N SER A 472 6.72 -16.44 -12.68
CA SER A 472 8.04 -15.85 -12.95
C SER A 472 8.85 -15.46 -11.69
N LEU A 473 8.27 -15.58 -10.49
CA LEU A 473 8.93 -15.26 -9.22
C LEU A 473 8.93 -16.48 -8.27
N PRO A 474 10.08 -16.84 -7.66
CA PRO A 474 10.14 -17.91 -6.67
C PRO A 474 9.42 -17.53 -5.37
N MET A 475 9.07 -18.52 -4.54
CA MET A 475 8.26 -18.31 -3.33
C MET A 475 8.90 -17.34 -2.32
N GLN A 476 10.22 -17.31 -2.22
CA GLN A 476 10.97 -16.39 -1.35
C GLN A 476 10.85 -14.92 -1.79
N GLY A 477 10.41 -14.68 -3.02
CA GLY A 477 10.10 -13.34 -3.52
C GLY A 477 8.80 -12.75 -2.96
N PHE A 478 8.04 -13.50 -2.17
CA PHE A 478 6.74 -13.08 -1.64
C PHE A 478 6.72 -12.96 -0.12
N SER A 479 6.09 -11.89 0.38
CA SER A 479 5.81 -11.70 1.80
C SER A 479 4.57 -12.46 2.27
N ASP A 480 3.60 -12.66 1.37
CA ASP A 480 2.39 -13.44 1.59
C ASP A 480 1.94 -14.19 0.32
N PHE A 481 0.64 -14.32 0.09
CA PHE A 481 0.07 -14.96 -1.09
C PHE A 481 0.37 -14.24 -2.41
N HIS A 482 0.53 -12.91 -2.42
CA HIS A 482 0.60 -12.12 -3.66
C HIS A 482 1.44 -10.85 -3.56
N HIS A 483 1.80 -10.38 -2.36
CA HIS A 483 2.69 -9.24 -2.20
C HIS A 483 4.14 -9.66 -2.34
N PHE A 484 4.90 -8.97 -3.19
CA PHE A 484 6.34 -9.22 -3.29
C PHE A 484 7.07 -8.62 -2.10
N THR A 485 8.14 -9.27 -1.66
CA THR A 485 9.18 -8.58 -0.89
C THR A 485 9.89 -7.55 -1.77
N TYR A 486 10.64 -6.62 -1.16
CA TYR A 486 11.48 -5.69 -1.90
C TYR A 486 12.44 -6.43 -2.84
N VAL A 487 13.01 -7.55 -2.37
CA VAL A 487 13.88 -8.41 -3.17
C VAL A 487 13.13 -9.05 -4.34
N GLY A 488 11.90 -9.52 -4.14
CA GLY A 488 11.07 -10.06 -5.23
C GLY A 488 10.71 -9.00 -6.28
N MET A 489 10.37 -7.79 -5.84
CA MET A 489 10.16 -6.63 -6.70
C MET A 489 11.41 -6.29 -7.51
N GLU A 490 12.60 -6.30 -6.91
CA GLU A 490 13.87 -6.08 -7.62
C GLU A 490 14.15 -7.13 -8.70
N GLN A 491 13.86 -8.41 -8.43
CA GLN A 491 14.01 -9.49 -9.40
C GLN A 491 13.05 -9.31 -10.60
N MET A 492 11.83 -8.86 -10.33
CA MET A 492 10.79 -8.72 -11.34
C MET A 492 10.86 -7.41 -12.14
N ASN A 493 11.42 -6.34 -11.57
CA ASN A 493 11.43 -5.02 -12.21
C ASN A 493 12.09 -5.01 -13.61
N PRO A 494 13.25 -5.66 -13.84
CA PRO A 494 13.83 -5.80 -15.18
C PRO A 494 12.94 -6.57 -16.16
N ILE A 495 12.17 -7.55 -15.66
CA ILE A 495 11.25 -8.36 -16.47
C ILE A 495 10.07 -7.49 -16.94
N TYR A 496 9.49 -6.67 -16.05
CA TYR A 496 8.48 -5.68 -16.44
C TYR A 496 9.04 -4.65 -17.43
N ALA A 497 10.24 -4.09 -17.16
CA ALA A 497 10.89 -3.12 -18.02
C ALA A 497 11.08 -3.67 -19.44
N LYS A 498 11.54 -4.91 -19.57
CA LYS A 498 11.68 -5.58 -20.88
C LYS A 498 10.34 -5.69 -21.60
N ARG A 499 9.27 -6.09 -20.92
CA ARG A 499 7.94 -6.19 -21.55
C ARG A 499 7.44 -4.83 -21.99
N ILE A 500 7.49 -3.85 -21.11
CA ILE A 500 6.98 -2.49 -21.32
C ILE A 500 7.77 -1.79 -22.42
N GLY A 501 9.10 -1.86 -22.40
CA GLY A 501 9.96 -1.24 -23.42
C GLY A 501 9.66 -1.74 -24.82
N ASN A 502 9.33 -3.03 -24.97
CA ASN A 502 8.94 -3.63 -26.25
C ASN A 502 7.55 -3.20 -26.77
N LEU A 503 6.72 -2.53 -25.94
CA LEU A 503 5.44 -1.98 -26.38
C LEU A 503 5.56 -0.58 -26.99
N PHE A 504 6.70 0.09 -26.79
CA PHE A 504 6.95 1.37 -27.44
C PHE A 504 7.65 1.14 -28.78
N PRO A 505 7.22 1.83 -29.86
CA PRO A 505 7.93 1.80 -31.13
C PRO A 505 9.36 2.33 -30.92
N LYS A 506 10.33 1.66 -31.56
CA LYS A 506 11.73 2.07 -31.57
C LYS A 506 11.94 3.40 -32.28
#